data_AF-A0A4Y3WA03-F1
#
_entry.id   AF-A0A4Y3WA03-F1
#
_cell.length_a   1.000
_cell.length_b   1.000
_cell.length_c   1.000
_cell.angle_alpha   90.00
_cell.angle_beta   90.00
_cell.angle_gamma   90.00
#
_symmetry.space_group_name_H-M   'P 1'
#
loop_
_entity.id
_entity.type
_entity.pdbx_description
1 polymer ?
#
loop_
_entity_poly.entity_id
_entity_poly.type
_entity_poly.pdbx_seq_one_letter_code
_entity_poly.pdbx_strand_id
1 'polypeptide(L)' 'MIRFAVILSLLPLLAVIGVASAQTATEKSNSGCARDVAKYCRAQMNDGDMVVLSCLRAHRAKLSKKCARTLAVHGQ' A
#
# COMPACT_ATOMS: atom_id res chain seq x y z
N MET A 1 27.48 36.52 -25.78
CA MET A 1 26.16 37.16 -25.82
C MET A 1 25.24 36.60 -26.91
N ILE A 2 25.75 36.12 -28.06
CA ILE A 2 24.94 35.46 -29.11
C ILE A 2 24.50 34.03 -28.72
N ARG A 3 25.28 33.32 -27.90
CA ARG A 3 24.98 31.94 -27.45
C ARG A 3 23.80 31.85 -26.46
N PHE A 4 23.53 32.91 -25.70
CA PHE A 4 22.40 32.95 -24.76
C PHE A 4 21.07 33.26 -25.45
N ALA A 5 21.09 33.88 -26.63
CA ALA A 5 19.89 34.18 -27.41
C ALA A 5 19.30 32.95 -28.12
N VAL A 6 20.12 31.93 -28.43
CA VAL A 6 19.67 30.70 -29.12
C VAL A 6 18.90 29.77 -28.17
N ILE A 7 19.22 29.78 -26.88
CA ILE A 7 18.64 28.86 -25.89
C ILE A 7 17.25 29.32 -25.42
N LEU A 8 16.95 30.63 -25.49
CA LEU A 8 15.69 31.23 -25.03
C LEU A 8 14.55 31.18 -26.08
N SER A 9 14.81 30.68 -27.29
CA SER A 9 13.83 30.68 -28.41
C SER A 9 13.16 29.33 -28.68
N LEU A 10 13.51 28.27 -27.93
CA LEU A 10 12.96 26.91 -28.08
C LEU A 10 11.98 26.52 -26.95
N LEU A 11 11.52 27.50 -26.16
CA LEU A 11 10.72 27.28 -24.96
C LEU A 11 9.21 27.64 -25.06
N PRO A 12 8.52 27.52 -26.21
CA PRO A 12 7.06 27.48 -26.14
C PRO A 12 6.47 26.41 -27.08
N LEU A 13 6.52 25.11 -26.74
CA LEU A 13 5.65 24.13 -27.40
C LEU A 13 5.41 22.81 -26.65
N LEU A 14 5.25 22.83 -25.32
CA LEU A 14 4.66 21.70 -24.59
C LEU A 14 3.62 22.19 -23.58
N ALA A 15 2.51 22.71 -24.11
CA ALA A 15 1.31 23.04 -23.35
C ALA A 15 0.13 22.18 -23.81
N VAL A 16 0.21 20.86 -23.62
CA VAL A 16 -0.90 19.88 -23.63
C VAL A 16 -0.33 18.72 -22.78
N ILE A 17 -0.92 18.23 -21.69
CA ILE A 17 -2.16 17.45 -21.61
C ILE A 17 -2.72 17.56 -20.19
N GLY A 18 -4.01 17.89 -20.06
CA GLY A 18 -4.75 17.71 -18.82
C GLY A 18 -5.06 16.23 -18.61
N VAL A 19 -4.74 15.71 -17.44
CA VAL A 19 -5.39 14.53 -16.86
C VAL A 19 -5.74 14.84 -15.41
N ALA A 20 -7.02 15.11 -15.18
CA ALA A 20 -7.62 15.09 -13.86
C ALA A 20 -7.50 13.67 -13.29
N SER A 21 -6.38 13.41 -12.62
CA SER A 21 -6.16 12.17 -11.91
C SER A 21 -6.68 12.36 -10.50
N ALA A 22 -8.01 12.35 -10.36
CA ALA A 22 -8.66 12.13 -9.06
C ALA A 22 -8.39 10.69 -8.62
N GLN A 23 -7.14 10.40 -8.27
CA GLN A 23 -6.73 9.15 -7.68
C GLN A 23 -6.82 9.34 -6.17
N THR A 24 -8.05 9.42 -5.65
CA THR A 24 -8.35 8.93 -4.30
C THR A 24 -8.32 7.40 -4.32
N ALA A 25 -7.24 6.84 -4.85
CA ALA A 25 -6.89 5.46 -4.60
C ALA A 25 -6.46 5.45 -3.14
N THR A 26 -7.30 4.80 -2.36
CA THR A 26 -7.13 4.54 -0.95
C THR A 26 -5.79 3.83 -0.75
N GLU A 27 -4.73 4.61 -0.56
CA GLU A 27 -3.46 4.20 0.05
C GLU A 27 -3.71 3.85 1.52
N LYS A 28 -4.71 3.02 1.80
CA LYS A 28 -4.89 2.40 3.11
C LYS A 28 -3.97 1.21 3.12
N SER A 29 -2.70 1.57 3.34
CA SER A 29 -1.57 0.75 3.76
C SER A 29 -1.96 -0.67 4.12
N ASN A 30 -1.34 -1.60 3.40
CA ASN A 30 -1.51 -3.04 3.32
C ASN A 30 -1.42 -3.85 4.64
N SER A 31 -1.86 -3.32 5.77
CA SER A 31 -2.07 -4.10 6.99
C SER A 31 -3.47 -4.73 6.98
N GLY A 32 -3.74 -5.56 5.96
CA GLY A 32 -5.02 -6.25 5.78
C GLY A 32 -5.49 -7.07 7.00
N CYS A 33 -4.56 -7.37 7.91
CA CYS A 33 -4.77 -8.17 9.10
C CYS A 33 -4.72 -7.41 10.44
N ALA A 34 -4.34 -6.12 10.51
CA ALA A 34 -4.15 -5.45 11.80
C ALA A 34 -5.39 -5.49 12.71
N ARG A 35 -6.58 -5.33 12.12
CA ARG A 35 -7.85 -5.39 12.85
C ARG A 35 -8.16 -6.81 13.35
N ASP A 36 -7.85 -7.83 12.56
CA ASP A 36 -8.05 -9.23 12.95
C ASP A 36 -7.03 -9.69 13.99
N VAL A 37 -5.76 -9.25 13.87
CA VAL A 37 -4.72 -9.48 14.87
C VAL A 37 -5.13 -8.90 16.22
N ALA A 38 -5.57 -7.64 16.26
CA ALA A 38 -6.02 -7.01 17.50
C ALA A 38 -7.25 -7.68 18.13
N LYS A 39 -8.07 -8.38 17.33
CA LYS A 39 -9.29 -9.06 17.80
C LYS A 39 -9.03 -10.49 18.26
N TYR A 40 -8.23 -11.26 17.51
CA TYR A 40 -8.04 -12.70 17.72
C TYR A 40 -6.67 -13.05 18.27
N CYS A 41 -5.63 -12.28 17.94
CA CYS A 41 -4.23 -12.55 18.24
C CYS A 41 -3.60 -11.47 19.13
N ARG A 42 -4.41 -10.78 19.94
CA ARG A 42 -3.95 -9.65 20.77
C ARG A 42 -2.85 -10.06 21.75
N ALA A 43 -2.93 -11.28 22.29
CA ALA A 43 -1.92 -11.80 23.20
C ALA A 43 -0.56 -11.99 22.49
N GLN A 44 -0.59 -12.41 21.22
CA GLN A 44 0.59 -12.72 20.42
C GLN A 44 1.24 -11.50 19.77
N MET A 45 0.62 -10.31 19.85
CA MET A 45 1.18 -9.07 19.27
C MET A 45 2.54 -8.70 19.85
N ASN A 46 2.82 -9.07 21.10
CA ASN A 46 4.08 -8.77 21.78
C ASN A 46 5.13 -9.88 21.60
N ASP A 47 4.74 -11.05 21.10
CA ASP A 47 5.63 -12.18 20.83
C ASP A 47 6.31 -12.09 19.45
N GLY A 48 5.91 -11.12 18.62
CA GLY A 48 6.51 -10.82 17.31
C GLY A 48 5.74 -11.40 16.12
N ASP A 49 6.14 -10.97 14.91
CA ASP A 49 5.39 -11.22 13.68
C ASP A 49 5.21 -12.70 13.35
N MET A 50 6.20 -13.55 13.65
CA MET A 50 6.12 -15.00 13.38
C MET A 50 5.03 -15.68 14.23
N VAL A 51 4.89 -15.26 15.48
CA VAL A 51 3.88 -15.79 16.40
C VAL A 51 2.50 -15.25 16.01
N VAL A 52 2.41 -13.97 15.66
CA VAL A 52 1.19 -13.37 15.08
C VAL A 52 0.77 -14.09 13.81
N LEU A 53 1.69 -14.39 12.90
CA LEU A 53 1.42 -15.10 11.65
C LEU A 53 0.92 -16.52 11.92
N SER A 54 1.51 -17.22 12.89
CA SER A 54 1.03 -18.53 13.35
C SER A 54 -0.40 -18.45 13.92
N CYS A 55 -0.66 -17.47 14.79
CA CYS A 55 -1.99 -17.24 15.34
C CYS A 55 -3.02 -16.93 14.25
N LEU A 56 -2.68 -16.06 13.29
CA LEU A 56 -3.53 -15.77 12.15
C LEU A 56 -3.80 -17.03 11.31
N ARG A 57 -2.79 -17.87 11.06
CA ARG A 57 -2.98 -19.15 10.34
C ARG A 57 -3.94 -20.07 11.08
N ALA A 58 -3.82 -20.20 12.39
CA ALA A 58 -4.74 -21.01 13.21
C ALA A 58 -6.18 -20.44 13.21
N HIS A 59 -6.32 -19.12 13.11
CA HIS A 59 -7.61 -18.44 13.12
C HIS A 59 -8.14 -18.09 11.72
N ARG A 60 -7.55 -18.60 10.64
CA ARG A 60 -7.87 -18.22 9.24
C ARG A 60 -9.36 -18.22 8.90
N ALA A 61 -10.12 -19.19 9.43
CA ALA A 61 -11.56 -19.29 9.21
C ALA A 61 -12.38 -18.17 9.86
N LYS A 62 -11.83 -17.48 10.88
CA LYS A 62 -12.48 -16.39 11.64
C LYS A 62 -12.01 -14.99 11.21
N LEU A 63 -10.96 -14.91 10.38
CA LEU A 63 -10.42 -13.64 9.89
C LEU A 63 -11.36 -13.00 8.87
N SER A 64 -11.28 -11.69 8.74
CA SER A 64 -11.93 -10.98 7.64
C SER A 64 -11.43 -11.47 6.28
N LYS A 65 -12.31 -11.42 5.26
CA LYS A 65 -11.98 -11.80 3.86
C LYS A 65 -10.72 -11.11 3.35
N LYS A 66 -10.49 -9.85 3.76
CA LYS A 66 -9.29 -9.08 3.40
C LYS A 66 -8.03 -9.74 3.98
N CYS A 67 -8.01 -9.99 5.29
CA CYS A 67 -6.87 -10.62 5.94
C CYS A 67 -6.63 -12.05 5.44
N ALA A 68 -7.70 -12.84 5.26
CA ALA A 68 -7.58 -14.19 4.72
C ALA A 68 -6.92 -14.20 3.32
N ARG A 69 -7.30 -13.25 2.44
CA ARG A 69 -6.67 -13.08 1.13
C ARG A 69 -5.21 -12.64 1.25
N THR A 70 -4.91 -11.62 2.07
CA THR A 70 -3.54 -11.16 2.29
C THR A 70 -2.65 -12.28 2.83
N LEU A 71 -3.15 -13.06 3.78
CA LEU A 71 -2.43 -14.18 4.38
C LEU A 71 -2.27 -15.36 3.40
N ALA A 72 -3.15 -15.51 2.42
CA ALA A 72 -2.98 -16.50 1.35
C ALA A 72 -1.91 -16.08 0.32
N VAL A 73 -1.77 -14.77 0.06
CA VAL A 73 -0.80 -14.23 -0.92
C VAL A 73 0.58 -14.01 -0.28
N HIS A 74 0.65 -13.59 0.98
CA HIS A 74 1.88 -13.14 1.65
C HIS A 74 2.24 -13.94 2.92
N GLY A 75 1.42 -14.90 3.35
CA GLY A 75 1.60 -15.59 4.64
C GLY A 75 2.48 -16.84 4.60
N GLN A 76 3.44 -16.90 3.69
CA GLN A 76 4.46 -17.97 3.61
C GLN A 76 5.71 -17.54 4.35
#